data_AF-A0AAV2K035-F1
#
_entry.id   AF-A0AAV2K035-F1
#
_cell.length_a   1.000
_cell.length_b   1.000
_cell.length_c   1.000
_cell.angle_alpha   90.00
_cell.angle_beta   90.00
_cell.angle_gamma   90.00
#
_symmetry.space_group_name_H-M   'P 1'
#
loop_
_entity.id
_entity.type
_entity.pdbx_description
1 polymer ?
#
loop_
_entity_poly.entity_id
_entity_poly.type
_entity_poly.pdbx_seq_one_letter_code
_entity_poly.pdbx_strand_id
1 'polypeptide(L)'
;MAGGLFSIDRNYFYELGAYDPGLDVWGGENMEISFKIWMCGGEIEIIPCSRVGHIFRGQNPYKFPKDRQKTVERNLARVAEVWLDDYKDLFYGHGYHHLLDKNNINIGDLTEQMALRKKLKCKSFQWYLDNVYPDADAPVVKAEGLVKMVTY
;
A
#
# COMPACT_ATOMS: atom_id res chain seq x y z
N MET A 1 2.21 0.41 -9.63
CA MET A 1 2.28 1.56 -10.57
C MET A 1 2.50 2.88 -9.82
N ALA A 2 2.85 3.96 -10.54
CA ALA A 2 3.03 5.30 -9.94
C ALA A 2 1.72 5.93 -9.43
N GLY A 3 0.57 5.61 -10.05
CA GLY A 3 -0.78 5.96 -9.56
C GLY A 3 -1.38 7.24 -10.11
N GLY A 4 -0.58 8.27 -10.41
CA GLY A 4 -1.11 9.56 -10.90
C GLY A 4 -1.59 9.56 -12.35
N LEU A 5 -1.13 8.62 -13.18
CA LEU A 5 -1.46 8.53 -14.60
C LEU A 5 -1.65 7.06 -14.98
N PHE A 6 -2.89 6.68 -15.27
CA PHE A 6 -3.26 5.37 -15.81
C PHE A 6 -4.63 5.47 -16.49
N SER A 7 -5.00 4.43 -17.23
CA SER A 7 -6.35 4.26 -17.78
C SER A 7 -6.88 2.90 -17.35
N ILE A 8 -8.17 2.84 -17.03
CA ILE A 8 -8.84 1.64 -16.56
C ILE A 8 -10.28 1.65 -17.08
N ASP A 9 -10.83 0.48 -17.39
CA ASP A 9 -12.26 0.37 -17.68
C ASP A 9 -13.08 0.84 -16.45
N ARG A 10 -14.14 1.61 -16.72
CA ARG A 10 -14.95 2.21 -15.66
C ARG A 10 -15.65 1.15 -14.83
N ASN A 11 -16.23 0.13 -15.45
CA ASN A 11 -16.99 -0.89 -14.74
C ASN A 11 -16.03 -1.75 -13.91
N TYR A 12 -14.89 -2.14 -14.49
CA TYR A 12 -13.84 -2.86 -13.78
C TYR A 12 -13.33 -2.08 -12.55
N PHE A 13 -13.11 -0.77 -12.66
CA PHE A 13 -12.72 0.07 -11.52
C PHE A 13 -13.74 0.01 -10.36
N TYR A 14 -15.04 0.02 -10.66
CA TYR A 14 -16.07 -0.09 -9.62
C TYR A 14 -16.30 -1.52 -9.12
N GLU A 15 -16.08 -2.54 -9.96
CA GLU A 15 -16.09 -3.95 -9.54
C GLU A 15 -14.98 -4.23 -8.52
N LEU A 16 -13.82 -3.61 -8.71
CA LEU A 16 -12.72 -3.56 -7.74
C LEU A 16 -13.04 -2.70 -6.51
N GLY A 17 -14.23 -2.12 -6.38
CA GLY A 17 -14.59 -1.27 -5.25
C GLY A 17 -13.86 0.07 -5.20
N ALA A 18 -13.38 0.57 -6.35
CA ALA A 18 -12.65 1.84 -6.48
C ALA A 18 -11.44 1.94 -5.53
N TYR A 19 -11.10 3.15 -5.10
CA TYR A 19 -10.12 3.37 -4.02
C TYR A 19 -10.75 3.13 -2.66
N ASP A 20 -9.94 2.73 -1.68
CA ASP A 20 -10.33 2.72 -0.27
C ASP A 20 -10.73 4.15 0.18
N PRO A 21 -12.02 4.40 0.50
CA PRO A 21 -12.49 5.73 0.89
C PRO A 21 -11.92 6.19 2.24
N GLY A 22 -11.30 5.28 3.00
CA GLY A 22 -10.61 5.61 4.25
C GLY A 22 -9.18 6.12 4.07
N LEU A 23 -8.64 6.19 2.84
CA LEU A 23 -7.34 6.81 2.57
C LEU A 23 -7.45 8.34 2.59
N ASP A 24 -6.54 9.00 3.31
CA ASP A 24 -6.56 10.44 3.51
C ASP A 24 -5.60 11.13 2.54
N VAL A 25 -6.09 12.12 1.78
CA VAL A 25 -5.33 13.11 0.98
C VAL A 25 -4.38 12.53 -0.07
N TRP A 26 -3.25 11.94 0.35
CA TRP A 26 -2.19 11.48 -0.54
C TRP A 26 -1.30 10.43 0.13
N GLY A 27 -0.90 9.42 -0.65
CA GLY A 27 0.08 8.41 -0.28
C GLY A 27 -0.59 7.06 0.00
N GLY A 28 -0.06 6.00 -0.61
CA GLY A 28 -0.51 4.62 -0.41
C GLY A 28 -1.57 4.15 -1.40
N GLU A 29 -2.38 5.05 -1.98
CA GLU A 29 -3.46 4.69 -2.91
C GLU A 29 -2.96 3.98 -4.17
N ASN A 30 -1.77 4.36 -4.64
CA ASN A 30 -1.14 3.73 -5.79
C ASN A 30 -0.68 2.30 -5.49
N MET A 31 -0.26 2.00 -4.26
CA MET A 31 0.09 0.64 -3.82
C MET A 31 -1.18 -0.19 -3.62
N GLU A 32 -2.18 0.37 -2.94
CA GLU A 32 -3.49 -0.25 -2.68
C GLU A 32 -4.13 -0.77 -3.97
N ILE A 33 -4.29 0.11 -4.96
CA ILE A 33 -4.90 -0.28 -6.23
C ILE A 33 -4.00 -1.23 -7.04
N SER A 34 -2.67 -1.14 -6.89
CA SER A 34 -1.75 -2.04 -7.58
C SER A 34 -1.89 -3.48 -7.07
N PHE A 35 -1.90 -3.65 -5.74
CA PHE A 35 -2.11 -4.96 -5.13
C PHE A 35 -3.49 -5.50 -5.44
N LYS A 36 -4.51 -4.64 -5.40
CA LYS A 36 -5.87 -5.02 -5.77
C LYS A 36 -5.96 -5.56 -7.19
N ILE A 37 -5.46 -4.83 -8.18
CA ILE A 37 -5.52 -5.25 -9.59
C ILE A 37 -4.82 -6.61 -9.75
N TRP A 38 -3.55 -6.71 -9.35
CA TRP A 38 -2.77 -7.94 -9.54
C TRP A 38 -3.34 -9.14 -8.77
N MET A 39 -3.65 -8.96 -7.49
CA MET A 39 -4.08 -10.06 -6.63
C MET A 39 -5.53 -10.46 -6.90
N CYS A 40 -6.35 -9.60 -7.50
CA CYS A 40 -7.75 -9.90 -7.81
C CYS A 40 -8.00 -10.22 -9.30
N GLY A 41 -6.95 -10.56 -10.06
CA GLY A 41 -7.06 -11.17 -11.39
C GLY A 41 -6.97 -10.21 -12.58
N GLY A 42 -6.56 -8.96 -12.36
CA GLY A 42 -6.16 -8.05 -13.42
C GLY A 42 -4.66 -7.95 -13.59
N GLU A 43 -4.24 -7.06 -14.50
CA GLU A 43 -2.85 -6.84 -14.86
C GLU A 43 -2.55 -5.35 -14.96
N ILE A 44 -1.29 -4.97 -14.78
CA ILE A 44 -0.84 -3.59 -14.90
C ILE A 44 0.25 -3.52 -15.95
N GLU A 45 0.01 -2.75 -17.00
CA GLU A 45 0.94 -2.57 -18.11
C GLU A 45 1.44 -1.12 -18.19
N ILE A 46 2.70 -0.98 -18.60
CA ILE A 46 3.28 0.31 -18.99
C ILE A 46 3.40 0.32 -20.51
N ILE A 47 2.61 1.15 -21.19
CA ILE A 47 2.54 1.19 -22.65
C ILE A 47 3.61 2.16 -23.19
N PRO A 48 4.70 1.68 -23.83
CA PRO A 48 5.80 2.56 -24.24
C PRO A 48 5.43 3.55 -25.36
N CYS A 49 4.34 3.29 -26.08
CA CYS A 49 3.82 4.18 -27.11
C CYS A 49 3.00 5.35 -26.53
N SER A 50 2.48 5.22 -25.30
CA SER A 50 1.75 6.28 -24.62
C SER A 50 2.72 7.14 -23.82
N ARG A 51 2.81 8.44 -24.14
CA ARG A 51 3.78 9.36 -23.53
C ARG A 51 3.05 10.54 -22.92
N VAL A 52 3.16 10.70 -21.61
CA VAL A 52 2.64 11.86 -20.87
C VAL A 52 3.73 12.39 -19.96
N GLY A 53 4.03 13.69 -20.07
CA GLY A 53 5.00 14.36 -19.21
C GLY A 53 4.42 14.65 -17.83
N HIS A 54 5.21 14.40 -16.78
CA HIS A 54 4.87 14.77 -15.40
C HIS A 54 6.00 15.60 -14.79
N ILE A 55 5.67 16.76 -14.21
CA ILE A 55 6.64 17.62 -13.52
C ILE A 55 6.81 17.09 -12.11
N PHE A 56 7.88 16.35 -11.87
CA PHE A 56 8.26 15.93 -10.52
C PHE A 56 8.66 17.13 -9.67
N ARG A 57 8.16 17.16 -8.44
CA ARG A 57 8.39 18.25 -7.48
C ARG A 57 9.10 17.69 -6.26
N GLY A 58 9.95 18.51 -5.63
CA GLY A 58 10.62 18.12 -4.38
C GLY A 58 9.70 18.14 -3.14
N GLN A 59 8.60 18.89 -3.19
CA GLN A 59 7.67 19.06 -2.06
C GLN A 59 6.21 19.16 -2.53
N ASN A 60 5.27 18.72 -1.69
CA ASN A 60 3.84 18.83 -1.93
C ASN A 60 3.40 20.30 -1.77
N PRO A 61 2.68 20.89 -2.74
CA PRO A 61 2.27 22.29 -2.71
C PRO A 61 1.02 22.58 -1.85
N TYR A 62 0.38 21.53 -1.33
CA TYR A 62 -0.88 21.61 -0.59
C TYR A 62 -0.69 21.27 0.88
N LYS A 63 -1.57 21.80 1.72
CA LYS A 63 -1.58 21.53 3.16
C LYS A 63 -2.19 20.17 3.43
N PHE A 64 -1.59 19.45 4.37
CA PHE A 64 -2.19 18.25 4.94
C PHE A 64 -3.06 18.69 6.14
N PRO A 65 -4.28 18.15 6.31
CA PRO A 65 -5.13 18.44 7.48
C PRO A 65 -4.45 18.06 8.80
N LYS A 66 -3.62 17.02 8.75
CA LYS A 66 -2.70 16.60 9.81
C LYS A 66 -1.26 16.80 9.32
N ASP A 67 -0.30 16.25 10.05
CA ASP A 67 1.06 16.12 9.57
C ASP A 67 1.15 15.18 8.34
N ARG A 68 1.94 15.58 7.33
CA ARG A 68 2.12 14.82 6.08
C ARG A 68 2.60 13.39 6.34
N GLN A 69 3.60 13.24 7.20
CA GLN A 69 4.18 11.94 7.50
C GLN A 69 3.14 11.05 8.17
N LYS A 70 2.41 11.57 9.16
CA LYS A 70 1.33 10.81 9.83
C LYS A 70 0.21 10.39 8.87
N THR A 71 -0.16 11.25 7.91
CA THR A 71 -1.16 10.90 6.88
C THR A 71 -0.67 9.75 6.00
N VAL A 72 0.56 9.84 5.49
CA VAL A 72 1.13 8.81 4.62
C VAL A 72 1.32 7.49 5.38
N GLU A 73 1.85 7.54 6.60
CA GLU A 73 2.03 6.37 7.47
C GLU A 73 0.71 5.67 7.78
N ARG A 74 -0.33 6.43 8.12
CA ARG A 74 -1.68 5.88 8.34
C ARG A 74 -2.18 5.17 7.10
N ASN A 75 -2.08 5.79 5.93
CA ASN A 75 -2.55 5.21 4.68
C ASN A 75 -1.78 3.92 4.34
N LEU A 76 -0.45 3.93 4.44
CA LEU A 76 0.38 2.75 4.22
C LEU A 76 0.02 1.61 5.18
N ALA A 77 -0.24 1.91 6.46
CA ALA A 77 -0.68 0.91 7.41
C ALA A 77 -2.06 0.31 7.05
N ARG A 78 -3.02 1.12 6.55
CA ARG A 78 -4.28 0.58 6.01
C ARG A 78 -4.04 -0.41 4.86
N VAL A 79 -3.15 -0.06 3.93
CA VAL A 79 -2.77 -0.95 2.82
C VAL A 79 -2.10 -2.21 3.34
N ALA A 80 -1.17 -2.08 4.29
CA ALA A 80 -0.43 -3.20 4.88
C ALA A 80 -1.37 -4.22 5.54
N GLU A 81 -2.29 -3.74 6.36
CA GLU A 81 -3.25 -4.59 7.08
C GLU A 81 -4.20 -5.36 6.15
N VAL A 82 -4.57 -4.78 5.00
CA VAL A 82 -5.52 -5.40 4.08
C VAL A 82 -4.82 -6.31 3.06
N TRP A 83 -3.63 -5.96 2.58
CA TRP A 83 -3.04 -6.55 1.37
C TRP A 83 -1.75 -7.32 1.57
N LEU A 84 -1.00 -7.11 2.66
CA LEU A 84 0.32 -7.73 2.83
C LEU A 84 0.31 -9.07 3.57
N ASP A 85 -0.84 -9.56 4.06
CA ASP A 85 -0.92 -10.80 4.84
C ASP A 85 0.11 -10.79 5.99
N ASP A 86 0.89 -11.86 6.17
CA ASP A 86 1.93 -11.96 7.19
C ASP A 86 3.15 -11.07 6.89
N TYR A 87 3.31 -10.59 5.64
CA TYR A 87 4.40 -9.69 5.24
C TYR A 87 4.24 -8.28 5.80
N LYS A 88 3.08 -7.94 6.37
CA LYS A 88 2.90 -6.66 7.09
C LYS A 88 3.85 -6.54 8.29
N ASP A 89 4.28 -7.66 8.88
CA ASP A 89 5.27 -7.66 9.95
C ASP A 89 6.63 -7.09 9.49
N LEU A 90 7.00 -7.33 8.23
CA LEU A 90 8.21 -6.74 7.64
C LEU A 90 8.03 -5.23 7.45
N PHE A 91 6.86 -4.80 7.00
CA PHE A 91 6.51 -3.38 6.90
C PHE A 91 6.65 -2.70 8.27
N TYR A 92 6.04 -3.24 9.33
CA TYR A 92 6.16 -2.67 10.67
C TYR A 92 7.57 -2.77 11.24
N GLY A 93 8.30 -3.85 10.97
CA GLY A 93 9.69 -4.04 11.41
C GLY A 93 10.68 -3.07 10.76
N HIS A 94 10.44 -2.66 9.52
CA HIS A 94 11.33 -1.79 8.74
C HIS A 94 11.02 -0.29 8.98
N GLY A 95 11.03 0.12 10.24
CA GLY A 95 10.95 1.54 10.62
C GLY A 95 9.54 2.09 10.88
N TYR A 96 8.51 1.25 10.88
CA TYR A 96 7.13 1.64 11.19
C TYR A 96 6.60 1.03 12.49
N HIS A 97 7.48 0.59 13.39
CA HIS A 97 7.11 -0.11 14.62
C HIS A 97 6.23 0.76 15.53
N HIS A 98 6.39 2.08 15.49
CA HIS A 98 5.55 3.03 16.25
C HIS A 98 4.08 3.01 15.83
N LEU A 99 3.76 2.51 14.64
CA LEU A 99 2.39 2.37 14.14
C LEU A 99 1.62 1.22 14.80
N LEU A 100 2.32 0.26 15.42
CA LEU A 100 1.68 -0.84 16.16
C LEU A 100 0.98 -0.34 17.44
N ASP A 101 1.44 0.78 17.99
CA ASP A 101 0.77 1.44 19.10
C ASP A 101 -0.41 2.26 18.59
N LYS A 102 -1.62 1.77 18.86
CA LYS A 102 -2.88 2.42 18.48
C LYS A 102 -3.09 3.80 19.11
N ASN A 103 -2.35 4.13 20.17
CA ASN A 103 -2.36 5.48 20.73
C ASN A 103 -1.61 6.47 19.84
N ASN A 104 -0.66 6.00 19.01
CA ASN A 104 0.11 6.85 18.10
C ASN A 104 -0.67 7.14 16.81
N ILE A 105 -1.21 6.12 16.15
CA ILE A 105 -1.97 6.25 14.90
C ILE A 105 -3.21 5.35 14.90
N ASN A 106 -4.38 5.96 14.68
CA ASN A 106 -5.61 5.24 14.41
C ASN A 106 -5.81 5.10 12.89
N ILE A 107 -5.68 3.87 12.39
CA ILE A 107 -5.84 3.54 10.97
C ILE A 107 -7.31 3.45 10.53
N GLY A 108 -8.26 3.47 11.46
CA GLY A 108 -9.70 3.37 11.19
C GLY A 108 -10.18 1.93 10.97
N ASP A 109 -11.46 1.78 10.61
CA ASP A 109 -12.05 0.48 10.28
C ASP A 109 -11.60 -0.01 8.90
N LEU A 110 -11.36 -1.32 8.80
CA LEU A 110 -10.91 -2.04 7.60
C LEU A 110 -11.89 -3.15 7.19
N THR A 111 -12.99 -3.31 7.91
CA THR A 111 -13.95 -4.41 7.72
C THR A 111 -14.44 -4.49 6.27
N GLU A 112 -14.82 -3.36 5.67
CA GLU A 112 -15.30 -3.32 4.28
C GLU A 112 -14.21 -3.72 3.27
N GLN A 113 -12.97 -3.26 3.48
CA GLN A 113 -11.84 -3.58 2.59
C GLN A 113 -11.47 -5.06 2.65
N MET A 114 -11.46 -5.64 3.86
CA MET A 114 -11.24 -7.07 4.05
C MET A 114 -12.38 -7.91 3.45
N ALA A 115 -13.63 -7.48 3.62
CA ALA A 115 -14.79 -8.13 3.04
C ALA A 115 -14.76 -8.09 1.50
N LEU A 116 -14.35 -6.97 0.91
CA LEU A 116 -14.17 -6.82 -0.53
C LEU A 116 -13.11 -7.78 -1.06
N ARG A 117 -11.92 -7.82 -0.44
CA ARG A 117 -10.84 -8.75 -0.82
C ARG A 117 -11.31 -10.21 -0.80
N LYS A 118 -12.09 -10.59 0.22
CA LYS A 118 -12.71 -11.92 0.32
C LYS A 118 -13.75 -12.16 -0.78
N LYS A 119 -14.63 -11.19 -1.04
CA LYS A 119 -15.68 -11.27 -2.07
C LYS A 119 -15.09 -11.48 -3.47
N LEU A 120 -14.01 -10.76 -3.78
CA LEU A 120 -13.30 -10.85 -5.06
C LEU A 120 -12.40 -12.10 -5.18
N LYS A 121 -12.28 -12.89 -4.10
CA LYS A 121 -11.44 -14.10 -4.04
C LYS A 121 -10.00 -13.83 -4.45
N CYS A 122 -9.45 -12.70 -4.00
CA CYS A 122 -8.10 -12.29 -4.36
C CYS A 122 -7.06 -13.27 -3.80
N LYS A 123 -5.93 -13.36 -4.49
CA LYS A 123 -4.76 -14.16 -4.11
C LYS A 123 -4.07 -13.59 -2.86
N SER A 124 -3.16 -14.38 -2.30
CA SER A 124 -2.30 -13.96 -1.19
C SER A 124 -1.18 -13.05 -1.67
N PHE A 125 -0.57 -12.31 -0.74
CA PHE A 125 0.61 -11.50 -1.03
C PHE A 125 1.82 -12.38 -1.39
N GLN A 126 1.93 -13.58 -0.82
CA GLN A 126 2.90 -14.59 -1.27
C GLN A 126 2.77 -14.86 -2.78
N TRP A 127 1.55 -15.08 -3.26
CA TRP A 127 1.32 -15.31 -4.69
C TRP A 127 1.76 -14.10 -5.53
N TYR A 128 1.52 -12.88 -5.04
CA TYR A 128 2.00 -11.67 -5.72
C TYR A 128 3.53 -11.64 -5.83
N LEU A 129 4.26 -11.95 -4.75
CA LEU A 129 5.72 -12.01 -4.80
C LEU A 129 6.19 -13.11 -5.76
N ASP A 130 5.60 -14.29 -5.70
CA ASP A 130 6.04 -15.42 -6.52
C ASP A 130 5.76 -15.25 -8.02
N ASN A 131 4.69 -14.53 -8.38
CA ASN A 131 4.17 -14.51 -9.76
C ASN A 131 4.21 -13.13 -10.43
N VAL A 132 4.20 -12.04 -9.65
CA VAL A 132 4.13 -10.67 -10.18
C VAL A 132 5.42 -9.92 -9.93
N TYR A 133 6.04 -10.09 -8.77
CA TYR A 133 7.31 -9.44 -8.45
C TYR A 133 8.37 -10.40 -7.87
N PRO A 134 8.78 -11.44 -8.64
CA PRO A 134 9.71 -12.46 -8.16
C PRO A 134 11.13 -11.97 -7.97
N ASP A 135 11.51 -10.86 -8.63
CA ASP A 135 12.82 -10.23 -8.49
C ASP A 135 12.96 -9.41 -7.20
N ALA A 136 11.89 -9.32 -6.39
CA ALA A 136 11.96 -8.66 -5.11
C ALA A 136 12.73 -9.53 -4.11
N ASP A 137 13.90 -9.05 -3.68
CA ASP A 137 14.65 -9.62 -2.55
C ASP A 137 13.91 -9.36 -1.22
N ALA A 138 12.81 -10.08 -0.99
CA ALA A 138 12.07 -10.02 0.26
C ALA A 138 12.86 -10.77 1.36
N PRO A 139 13.15 -10.14 2.51
CA PRO A 139 13.76 -10.83 3.63
C PRO A 139 12.86 -12.00 4.06
N VAL A 140 13.41 -13.21 4.07
CA VAL A 140 12.68 -14.44 4.46
C VAL A 140 12.38 -14.48 5.96
N VAL A 141 12.94 -13.54 6.73
CA VAL A 141 12.89 -13.52 8.19
C VAL A 141 12.66 -12.11 8.72
N LYS A 142 11.88 -12.07 9.78
CA LYS A 142 11.68 -10.90 10.64
C LYS A 142 12.98 -10.64 11.40
N ALA A 143 13.62 -9.50 11.17
CA ALA A 143 14.61 -9.00 12.12
C ALA A 143 13.84 -8.50 13.36
N GLU A 144 13.61 -9.39 14.34
CA GLU A 144 13.01 -9.02 15.61
C GLU A 144 14.07 -8.41 16.52
N GLY A 145 13.97 -7.10 16.80
CA GLY A 145 14.75 -6.45 17.86
C GLY A 145 15.09 -4.98 17.61
N LEU A 146 15.11 -4.21 18.69
CA LEU A 146 15.70 -2.87 18.75
C LEU A 146 17.18 -3.03 19.13
N VAL A 147 18.10 -2.69 18.23
CA VAL A 147 19.52 -2.57 18.59
C VAL A 147 19.67 -1.31 19.43
N LYS A 148 19.61 -1.44 20.76
CA LYS A 148 19.98 -0.38 21.68
C LYS A 148 21.50 -0.37 21.82
N MET A 149 22.13 0.73 21.44
CA MET A 149 23.52 1.02 21.81
C MET A 149 23.57 1.17 23.33
N VAL A 150 24.17 0.19 24.01
CA VAL A 150 24.49 0.30 25.43
C VAL A 150 25.84 1.01 25.51
N THR A 151 25.83 2.30 25.84
CA THR A 151 27.03 3.00 26.30
C THR A 151 27.38 2.48 27.70
N TYR A 152 28.60 1.95 27.85
CA TYR A 152 29.21 1.62 29.14
C TYR A 152 29.72 2.87 29.85
#